data_AF-A0A6G0ZBX0-F1
#
_entry.id   AF-A0A6G0ZBX0-F1
#
_cell.length_a   1.000
_cell.length_b   1.000
_cell.length_c   1.000
_cell.angle_alpha   90.00
_cell.angle_beta   90.00
_cell.angle_gamma   90.00
#
_symmetry.space_group_name_H-M   'P 1'
#
loop_
_entity.id
_entity.type
_entity.pdbx_description
1 polymer ?
#
loop_
_entity_poly.entity_id
_entity_poly.type
_entity_poly.pdbx_seq_one_letter_code
_entity_poly.pdbx_strand_id
1 'polypeptide(L)'
;MFTYFIAGVPKCQDFGHAKLVAEKLRLSLPSFSYKTIVKTEEEYQDWMNKFCLEQKWKINKNPLVWKRIPNSNGSCHLIGGINEFFDHLIEYYNVDTRLDKRIKKQIALDNEERMRFMLTEQKPVYRALARRVCITGAAYPSTCYLVSELLQLKQLQAESGGGINVSLHHKDSNNYGDLIRIKNEICDAEFNVRGCSVVTVVNSIEEGLLNCDLEENEDQYIWTNRNFTAMKSLASILNRHCPERCKVLLMGMNLLCFNLSVLAENAEKVYLYNFVGVTGHHGMVKLPTISQATSIPISDLHCPPVWGFDGSTAAQYVDFKHVIYHYGRPATDLGKPDNYDCEDAATVVHNYSADRNKHKYLQSVLLQSESLPMGDDYEHDVMNTSIESSANVVCHLCSLPEIRIAVRMISEWFKNDSRTTISAAVFSDGTFGLPFGMFISQPVCMENGEWKPNYDFPSPDETIINNILSKVTEIAFDYNLGKRFNITYPRREMGIELYDE
;
A
#
# COMPACT_ATOMS: atom_id res chain seq x y z
N MET A 1 -28.45 7.58 1.57
CA MET A 1 -27.10 7.23 2.05
C MET A 1 -26.66 8.32 3.03
N PHE A 2 -26.01 7.94 4.13
CA PHE A 2 -25.49 8.87 5.13
C PHE A 2 -24.16 8.36 5.66
N THR A 3 -23.30 9.28 6.09
CA THR A 3 -21.98 8.95 6.67
C THR A 3 -22.09 9.01 8.18
N TYR A 4 -21.68 7.93 8.84
CA TYR A 4 -21.49 7.87 10.28
C TYR A 4 -20.21 8.60 10.68
N PHE A 5 -20.21 9.19 11.87
CA PHE A 5 -19.05 9.84 12.46
C PHE A 5 -18.87 9.29 13.87
N ILE A 6 -17.67 8.81 14.17
CA ILE A 6 -17.31 8.20 15.46
C ILE A 6 -16.13 9.02 16.02
N ALA A 7 -16.40 9.85 17.02
CA ALA A 7 -15.37 10.62 17.72
C ALA A 7 -15.03 9.97 19.05
N GLY A 8 -13.76 9.96 19.45
CA GLY A 8 -13.36 9.38 20.73
C GLY A 8 -11.85 9.37 20.97
N VAL A 9 -11.48 8.80 22.11
CA VAL A 9 -10.08 8.64 22.55
C VAL A 9 -9.61 7.21 22.26
N PRO A 10 -8.42 6.98 21.68
CA PRO A 10 -7.92 5.64 21.36
C PRO A 10 -7.94 4.63 22.52
N LYS A 11 -7.63 5.09 23.74
CA LYS A 11 -7.65 4.29 24.97
C LYS A 11 -9.04 3.81 25.39
N CYS A 12 -10.11 4.39 24.85
CA CYS A 12 -11.47 3.99 25.16
C CYS A 12 -11.83 2.68 24.45
N GLN A 13 -12.11 1.64 25.25
CA GLN A 13 -12.61 0.33 24.79
C GLN A 13 -13.82 0.44 23.86
N ASP A 14 -14.73 1.37 24.16
CA ASP A 14 -15.93 1.55 23.38
C ASP A 14 -15.70 2.34 22.08
N PHE A 15 -14.72 3.25 22.04
CA PHE A 15 -14.30 3.89 20.79
C PHE A 15 -13.64 2.88 19.84
N GLY A 16 -12.69 2.09 20.35
CA GLY A 16 -12.02 1.05 19.57
C GLY A 16 -12.99 0.00 19.03
N HIS A 17 -13.97 -0.41 19.84
CA HIS A 17 -15.01 -1.35 19.42
C HIS A 17 -15.96 -0.74 18.37
N ALA A 18 -16.42 0.50 18.54
CA ALA A 18 -17.24 1.19 17.54
C ALA A 18 -16.51 1.35 16.19
N LYS A 19 -15.21 1.70 16.22
CA LYS A 19 -14.34 1.77 15.03
C LYS A 19 -14.26 0.42 14.31
N LEU A 20 -13.90 -0.66 15.02
CA LEU A 20 -13.77 -2.00 14.43
C LEU A 20 -15.08 -2.50 13.80
N VAL A 21 -16.21 -2.21 14.43
CA VAL A 21 -17.53 -2.54 13.89
C VAL A 21 -17.81 -1.75 12.62
N ALA A 22 -17.56 -0.44 12.60
CA ALA A 22 -17.75 0.38 11.42
C ALA A 22 -16.83 -0.03 10.24
N GLU A 23 -15.61 -0.46 10.53
CA GLU A 23 -14.68 -1.05 9.55
C GLU A 23 -15.25 -2.32 8.93
N LYS A 24 -15.68 -3.29 9.75
CA LYS A 24 -16.30 -4.54 9.25
C LYS A 24 -17.58 -4.25 8.45
N LEU A 25 -18.43 -3.34 8.91
CA LEU A 25 -19.66 -2.99 8.21
C LEU A 25 -19.42 -2.26 6.87
N ARG A 26 -18.37 -1.44 6.73
CA ARG A 26 -18.00 -0.86 5.42
C ARG A 26 -17.68 -1.95 4.39
N LEU A 27 -16.96 -3.00 4.79
CA LEU A 27 -16.63 -4.13 3.91
C LEU A 27 -17.87 -4.94 3.51
N SER A 28 -18.76 -5.23 4.47
CA SER A 28 -19.95 -6.06 4.24
C SER A 28 -21.11 -5.31 3.55
N LEU A 29 -21.28 -4.01 3.76
CA LEU A 29 -22.46 -3.25 3.32
C LEU A 29 -22.09 -2.19 2.27
N PRO A 30 -22.53 -2.33 0.99
CA PRO A 30 -22.12 -1.44 -0.10
C PRO A 30 -22.41 0.05 0.09
N SER A 31 -23.36 0.39 0.98
CA SER A 31 -23.81 1.76 1.23
C SER A 31 -23.43 2.31 2.61
N PHE A 32 -22.60 1.58 3.37
CA PHE A 32 -22.12 2.00 4.68
C PHE A 32 -20.88 2.89 4.53
N SER A 33 -20.93 4.09 5.11
CA SER A 33 -19.84 5.07 5.08
C SER A 33 -19.63 5.58 6.49
N TYR A 34 -18.38 5.64 6.95
CA TYR A 34 -18.03 6.21 8.25
C TYR A 34 -16.77 7.07 8.18
N LYS A 35 -16.59 7.96 9.16
CA LYS A 35 -15.35 8.68 9.43
C LYS A 35 -15.06 8.67 10.93
N THR A 36 -13.79 8.57 11.31
CA THR A 36 -13.35 8.70 12.70
C THR A 36 -12.83 10.11 12.99
N ILE A 37 -12.99 10.57 14.23
CA ILE A 37 -12.38 11.80 14.74
C ILE A 37 -11.66 11.44 16.04
N VAL A 38 -10.33 11.40 15.98
CA VAL A 38 -9.50 10.94 17.09
C VAL A 38 -9.07 12.14 17.93
N LYS A 39 -9.15 12.01 19.26
CA LYS A 39 -8.72 13.02 20.23
C LYS A 39 -7.89 12.43 21.35
N THR A 40 -7.06 13.27 21.98
CA THR A 40 -6.37 12.91 23.23
C THR A 40 -7.38 12.93 24.39
N GLU A 41 -7.01 12.35 25.54
CA GLU A 41 -7.87 12.39 26.73
C GLU A 41 -8.05 13.83 27.25
N GLU A 42 -7.01 14.66 27.12
CA GLU A 42 -7.05 16.09 27.51
C GLU A 42 -7.94 16.91 26.56
N GLU A 43 -7.86 16.67 25.25
CA GLU A 43 -8.63 17.44 24.26
C GLU A 43 -10.11 17.02 24.17
N TYR A 44 -10.42 15.75 24.41
CA TYR A 44 -11.71 15.18 24.00
C TYR A 44 -12.90 15.84 24.71
N GLN A 45 -12.82 16.09 26.02
CA GLN A 45 -13.93 16.67 26.77
C GLN A 45 -14.23 18.11 26.32
N ASP A 46 -13.21 18.96 26.19
CA ASP A 46 -13.40 20.35 25.74
C ASP A 46 -13.88 20.43 24.29
N TRP A 47 -13.32 19.59 23.41
CA TRP A 47 -13.77 19.48 22.02
C TRP A 47 -15.23 18.99 21.93
N MET A 48 -15.60 17.95 22.68
CA MET A 48 -16.95 17.39 22.70
C MET A 48 -17.95 18.40 23.26
N ASN A 49 -17.62 19.08 24.36
CA ASN A 49 -18.49 20.11 24.95
C ASN A 49 -18.76 21.25 23.97
N LYS A 50 -17.73 21.74 23.27
CA LYS A 50 -17.87 22.75 22.22
C LYS A 50 -18.75 22.25 21.07
N PHE A 51 -18.45 21.08 20.51
CA PHE A 51 -19.18 20.51 19.38
C PHE A 51 -20.65 20.22 19.71
N CYS A 52 -20.93 19.63 20.88
CA CYS A 52 -22.29 19.40 21.36
C CYS A 52 -23.05 20.71 21.59
N LEU A 53 -22.40 21.77 22.06
CA LEU A 53 -23.03 23.09 22.22
C LEU A 53 -23.40 23.71 20.86
N GLU A 54 -22.52 23.61 19.85
CA GLU A 54 -22.81 24.03 18.47
C GLU A 54 -23.98 23.24 17.86
N GLN A 55 -24.08 21.93 18.11
CA GLN A 55 -25.17 21.06 17.62
C GLN A 55 -26.42 21.05 18.53
N LYS A 56 -26.42 21.77 19.66
CA LYS A 56 -27.48 21.80 20.70
C LYS A 56 -27.79 20.42 21.32
N TRP A 57 -26.78 19.56 21.46
CA TRP A 57 -26.89 18.24 22.06
C TRP A 57 -26.53 18.24 23.55
N LYS A 58 -27.15 17.32 24.30
CA LYS A 58 -26.87 17.08 25.73
C LYS A 58 -26.40 15.65 25.92
N ILE A 59 -25.11 15.42 25.70
CA ILE A 59 -24.49 14.10 25.83
C ILE A 59 -23.06 14.24 26.35
N ASN A 60 -22.67 13.30 27.23
CA ASN A 60 -21.30 13.12 27.70
C ASN A 60 -21.01 11.61 27.62
N LYS A 61 -20.39 11.20 26.51
CA LYS A 61 -20.07 9.80 26.17
C LYS A 61 -18.74 9.77 25.40
N ASN A 62 -17.99 8.69 25.57
CA ASN A 62 -16.84 8.35 24.74
C ASN A 62 -17.09 6.90 24.28
N PRO A 63 -17.25 6.62 22.97
CA PRO A 63 -17.24 7.56 21.85
C PRO A 63 -18.51 8.43 21.80
N LEU A 64 -18.45 9.51 21.01
CA LEU A 64 -19.60 10.27 20.52
C LEU A 64 -19.88 9.85 19.07
N VAL A 65 -21.11 9.40 18.80
CA VAL A 65 -21.52 8.89 17.48
C VAL A 65 -22.70 9.68 16.91
N TRP A 66 -22.62 10.04 15.63
CA TRP A 66 -23.69 10.70 14.88
C TRP A 66 -23.69 10.31 13.40
N LYS A 67 -24.74 10.70 12.66
CA LYS A 67 -24.82 10.55 11.20
C LYS A 67 -25.09 11.89 10.49
N ARG A 68 -24.59 12.02 9.26
CA ARG A 68 -24.83 13.20 8.38
C ARG A 68 -25.24 12.75 6.98
N ILE A 69 -26.22 13.45 6.39
CA ILE A 69 -26.68 13.22 5.02
C ILE A 69 -25.87 14.12 4.07
N PRO A 70 -25.31 13.61 2.95
CA PRO A 70 -24.41 14.38 2.06
C PRO A 70 -24.97 15.71 1.53
N ASN A 71 -26.30 15.80 1.36
CA ASN A 71 -26.98 16.95 0.75
C ASN A 71 -27.82 17.76 1.75
N SER A 72 -27.64 17.54 3.06
CA SER A 72 -28.23 18.43 4.07
C SER A 72 -27.31 19.63 4.34
N ASN A 73 -27.87 20.76 4.78
CA ASN A 73 -27.13 21.98 5.16
C ASN A 73 -26.31 21.79 6.46
N GLY A 74 -25.46 20.77 6.52
CA GLY A 74 -24.64 20.41 7.67
C GLY A 74 -25.38 19.68 8.81
N SER A 75 -26.68 19.39 8.70
CA SER A 75 -27.48 18.86 9.82
C SER A 75 -26.97 17.49 10.30
N CYS A 76 -26.30 17.49 11.44
CA CYS A 76 -25.89 16.28 12.12
C CYS A 76 -27.09 15.70 12.89
N HIS A 77 -27.22 14.38 12.90
CA HIS A 77 -28.22 13.66 13.69
C HIS A 77 -27.49 12.82 14.72
N LEU A 78 -27.63 13.18 16.00
CA LEU A 78 -27.05 12.43 17.12
C LEU A 78 -27.53 10.98 17.09
N ILE A 79 -26.62 10.05 17.36
CA ILE A 79 -26.96 8.65 17.63
C ILE A 79 -26.78 8.39 19.13
N GLY A 80 -25.58 8.66 19.67
CA GLY A 80 -25.33 8.55 21.10
C GLY A 80 -23.90 8.13 21.42
N GLY A 81 -23.75 7.20 22.37
CA GLY A 81 -22.51 6.46 22.58
C GLY A 81 -22.52 5.12 21.81
N ILE A 82 -21.74 4.16 22.29
CA ILE A 82 -21.61 2.85 21.63
C ILE A 82 -22.90 2.01 21.66
N ASN A 83 -23.64 2.03 22.76
CA ASN A 83 -24.83 1.18 22.91
C ASN A 83 -25.91 1.67 21.96
N GLU A 84 -26.15 2.99 21.99
CA GLU A 84 -27.09 3.67 21.10
C GLU A 84 -26.69 3.51 19.61
N PHE A 85 -25.39 3.42 19.32
CA PHE A 85 -24.90 3.09 17.98
C PHE A 85 -25.21 1.65 17.58
N PHE A 86 -24.97 0.65 18.44
CA PHE A 86 -25.28 -0.74 18.11
C PHE A 86 -26.78 -1.02 18.05
N ASP A 87 -27.57 -0.39 18.90
CA ASP A 87 -29.03 -0.48 18.83
C ASP A 87 -29.52 0.10 17.49
N HIS A 88 -28.94 1.21 17.02
CA HIS A 88 -29.20 1.75 15.68
C HIS A 88 -28.72 0.83 14.54
N LEU A 89 -27.60 0.12 14.68
CA LEU A 89 -27.12 -0.85 13.68
C LEU A 89 -28.01 -2.09 13.60
N ILE A 90 -28.54 -2.56 14.72
CA ILE A 90 -29.53 -3.65 14.77
C ILE A 90 -30.84 -3.19 14.13
N GLU A 91 -31.35 -2.01 14.49
CA GLU A 91 -32.60 -1.48 13.92
C GLU A 91 -32.49 -1.23 12.41
N TYR A 92 -31.37 -0.68 11.93
CA TYR A 92 -31.23 -0.22 10.55
C TYR A 92 -30.61 -1.25 9.58
N TYR A 93 -29.75 -2.15 10.07
CA TYR A 93 -29.08 -3.17 9.24
C TYR A 93 -29.31 -4.62 9.71
N ASN A 94 -30.00 -4.84 10.84
CA ASN A 94 -30.20 -6.16 11.44
C ASN A 94 -28.89 -6.91 11.75
N VAL A 95 -27.87 -6.19 12.24
CA VAL A 95 -26.58 -6.78 12.65
C VAL A 95 -26.31 -6.50 14.13
N ASP A 96 -26.23 -7.55 14.95
CA ASP A 96 -25.67 -7.44 16.30
C ASP A 96 -24.15 -7.65 16.23
N THR A 97 -23.40 -6.70 16.80
CA THR A 97 -21.94 -6.64 16.71
C THR A 97 -21.28 -6.53 18.09
N ARG A 98 -21.99 -6.88 19.17
CA ARG A 98 -21.48 -6.73 20.55
C ARG A 98 -20.37 -7.76 20.84
N LEU A 99 -19.14 -7.26 21.06
CA LEU A 99 -17.98 -8.06 21.47
C LEU A 99 -17.81 -8.20 22.99
N ASP A 100 -17.17 -9.31 23.40
CA ASP A 100 -16.77 -9.58 24.79
C ASP A 100 -15.76 -8.54 25.35
N LYS A 101 -15.83 -8.32 26.66
CA LYS A 101 -15.01 -7.36 27.40
C LYS A 101 -13.51 -7.60 27.28
N ARG A 102 -13.05 -8.86 27.17
CA ARG A 102 -11.63 -9.20 26.96
C ARG A 102 -11.14 -8.68 25.61
N ILE A 103 -11.92 -8.93 24.55
CA ILE A 103 -11.62 -8.47 23.19
C ILE A 103 -11.61 -6.94 23.12
N LYS A 104 -12.62 -6.28 23.71
CA LYS A 104 -12.65 -4.80 23.79
C LYS A 104 -11.40 -4.23 24.47
N LYS A 105 -10.92 -4.86 25.56
CA LYS A 105 -9.70 -4.44 26.27
C LYS A 105 -8.47 -4.58 25.38
N GLN A 106 -8.34 -5.66 24.61
CA GLN A 106 -7.22 -5.85 23.69
C GLN A 106 -7.21 -4.78 22.59
N ILE A 107 -8.37 -4.49 21.99
CA ILE A 107 -8.52 -3.41 20.99
C ILE A 107 -8.14 -2.03 21.57
N ALA A 108 -8.46 -1.76 22.84
CA ALA A 108 -8.08 -0.50 23.49
C ALA A 108 -6.57 -0.37 23.70
N LEU A 109 -5.88 -1.45 24.08
CA LEU A 109 -4.43 -1.47 24.24
C LEU A 109 -3.72 -1.25 22.89
N ASP A 110 -4.14 -1.98 21.85
CA ASP A 110 -3.63 -1.85 20.49
C ASP A 110 -3.83 -0.42 19.92
N ASN A 111 -4.99 0.18 20.19
CA ASN A 111 -5.27 1.58 19.84
C ASN A 111 -4.43 2.58 20.68
N GLU A 112 -4.15 2.29 21.95
CA GLU A 112 -3.30 3.12 22.81
C GLU A 112 -1.84 3.13 22.31
N GLU A 113 -1.29 1.99 21.91
CA GLU A 113 0.04 1.89 21.28
C GLU A 113 0.11 2.68 19.95
N ARG A 114 -0.97 2.64 19.15
CA ARG A 114 -1.08 3.35 17.86
C ARG A 114 -1.51 4.81 17.96
N MET A 115 -1.79 5.31 19.17
CA MET A 115 -2.43 6.61 19.43
C MET A 115 -1.79 7.77 18.65
N ARG A 116 -0.46 7.89 18.70
CA ARG A 116 0.29 9.00 18.07
C ARG A 116 0.08 9.11 16.55
N PHE A 117 -0.14 7.98 15.86
CA PHE A 117 -0.41 7.96 14.43
C PHE A 117 -1.87 8.26 14.13
N MET A 118 -2.80 7.72 14.92
CA MET A 118 -4.22 8.05 14.80
C MET A 118 -4.56 9.52 15.11
N LEU A 119 -3.73 10.19 15.91
CA LEU A 119 -3.79 11.64 16.18
C LEU A 119 -3.10 12.51 15.13
N THR A 120 -2.30 11.93 14.23
CA THR A 120 -1.60 12.70 13.20
C THR A 120 -2.62 13.23 12.21
N GLU A 121 -2.87 14.54 12.21
CA GLU A 121 -3.81 15.17 11.28
C GLU A 121 -3.39 14.89 9.84
N GLN A 122 -4.23 14.18 9.09
CA GLN A 122 -4.08 13.97 7.65
C GLN A 122 -4.41 15.25 6.86
N LYS A 123 -3.69 16.34 7.15
CA LYS A 123 -3.76 17.56 6.35
C LYS A 123 -3.18 17.25 4.97
N PRO A 124 -3.87 17.58 3.86
CA PRO A 124 -3.33 17.41 2.52
C PRO A 124 -2.02 18.16 2.40
N VAL A 125 -0.91 17.42 2.32
CA VAL A 125 0.41 18.04 2.29
C VAL A 125 0.64 18.49 0.86
N TYR A 126 0.42 19.79 0.60
CA TYR A 126 0.76 20.41 -0.69
C TYR A 126 2.29 20.36 -0.88
N ARG A 127 2.78 19.30 -1.53
CA ARG A 127 4.20 19.07 -1.80
C ARG A 127 4.55 19.64 -3.17
N ALA A 128 5.54 20.52 -3.21
CA ALA A 128 6.00 21.14 -4.45
C ALA A 128 6.49 20.10 -5.47
N LEU A 129 6.29 20.38 -6.76
CA LEU A 129 6.74 19.56 -7.89
C LEU A 129 8.20 19.10 -7.72
N ALA A 130 8.44 17.79 -7.85
CA ALA A 130 9.79 17.25 -7.84
C ALA A 130 10.52 17.67 -9.13
N ARG A 131 11.67 18.35 -8.98
CA ARG A 131 12.52 18.80 -10.10
C ARG A 131 13.87 18.11 -10.17
N ARG A 132 14.15 17.22 -9.22
CA ARG A 132 15.38 16.44 -9.13
C ARG A 132 15.00 15.02 -8.77
N VAL A 133 15.38 14.08 -9.62
CA VAL A 133 15.28 12.64 -9.43
C VAL A 133 16.71 12.12 -9.38
N CYS A 134 16.98 11.13 -8.54
CA CYS A 134 18.22 10.38 -8.63
C CYS A 134 17.91 8.90 -8.59
N ILE A 135 18.66 8.14 -9.39
CA ILE A 135 18.57 6.69 -9.49
C ILE A 135 19.92 6.15 -9.05
N THR A 136 19.90 5.34 -7.99
CA THR A 136 21.07 4.65 -7.44
C THR A 136 21.05 3.20 -7.91
N GLY A 137 22.22 2.62 -8.17
CA GLY A 137 22.28 1.35 -8.88
C GLY A 137 22.03 1.50 -10.39
N ALA A 138 22.18 2.72 -10.94
CA ALA A 138 21.77 3.08 -12.30
C ALA A 138 22.56 2.41 -13.45
N ALA A 139 23.43 1.43 -13.18
CA ALA A 139 24.25 0.75 -14.18
C ALA A 139 23.50 -0.37 -14.94
N TYR A 140 22.33 -0.79 -14.46
CA TYR A 140 21.52 -1.78 -15.19
C TYR A 140 20.87 -1.16 -16.45
N PRO A 141 20.87 -1.85 -17.60
CA PRO A 141 20.26 -1.36 -18.85
C PRO A 141 18.76 -1.02 -18.74
N SER A 142 18.06 -1.63 -17.77
CA SER A 142 16.66 -1.32 -17.45
C SER A 142 16.44 0.16 -17.08
N THR A 143 17.48 0.84 -16.57
CA THR A 143 17.50 2.29 -16.28
C THR A 143 17.12 3.13 -17.49
N CYS A 144 17.50 2.75 -18.71
CA CYS A 144 17.16 3.48 -19.93
C CYS A 144 15.63 3.61 -20.10
N TYR A 145 14.90 2.53 -19.84
CA TYR A 145 13.43 2.52 -19.91
C TYR A 145 12.81 3.34 -18.78
N LEU A 146 13.28 3.17 -17.54
CA LEU A 146 12.79 3.94 -16.39
C LEU A 146 12.95 5.46 -16.62
N VAL A 147 14.13 5.91 -17.04
CA VAL A 147 14.38 7.33 -17.31
C VAL A 147 13.54 7.82 -18.48
N SER A 148 13.41 7.04 -19.56
CA SER A 148 12.60 7.41 -20.73
C SER A 148 11.12 7.59 -20.40
N GLU A 149 10.55 6.73 -19.56
CA GLU A 149 9.18 6.87 -19.05
C GLU A 149 9.04 8.10 -18.14
N LEU A 150 9.96 8.30 -17.19
CA LEU A 150 9.95 9.46 -16.29
C LEU A 150 10.03 10.80 -17.02
N LEU A 151 10.79 10.87 -18.13
CA LEU A 151 10.86 12.06 -18.97
C LEU A 151 9.56 12.33 -19.74
N GLN A 152 8.73 11.31 -19.97
CA GLN A 152 7.43 11.43 -20.66
C GLN A 152 6.25 11.68 -19.71
N LEU A 153 6.38 11.40 -18.41
CA LEU A 153 5.33 11.63 -17.41
C LEU A 153 4.92 13.11 -17.34
N LYS A 154 3.70 13.42 -17.80
CA LYS A 154 3.11 14.77 -17.80
C LYS A 154 3.11 15.41 -16.40
N GLN A 155 2.91 14.61 -15.34
CA GLN A 155 2.88 15.05 -13.94
C GLN A 155 4.24 15.57 -13.44
N LEU A 156 5.34 15.17 -14.10
CA LEU A 156 6.70 15.64 -13.81
C LEU A 156 7.12 16.83 -14.69
N GLN A 157 6.25 17.27 -15.61
CA GLN A 157 6.47 18.43 -16.47
C GLN A 157 5.78 19.66 -15.88
N ALA A 158 6.50 20.78 -15.78
CA ALA A 158 5.90 22.05 -15.37
C ALA A 158 5.15 22.69 -16.56
N GLU A 159 3.99 23.26 -16.29
CA GLU A 159 3.16 24.02 -17.26
C GLU A 159 3.94 25.16 -17.95
N SER A 160 4.97 25.69 -17.27
CA SER A 160 5.87 26.74 -17.77
C SER A 160 7.11 26.21 -18.52
N GLY A 161 7.13 24.94 -18.93
CA GLY A 161 8.17 24.35 -19.79
C GLY A 161 9.41 23.80 -19.08
N GLY A 162 9.42 23.77 -17.73
CA GLY A 162 10.48 23.12 -16.95
C GLY A 162 10.31 21.60 -16.88
N GLY A 163 11.42 20.85 -16.92
CA GLY A 163 11.44 19.40 -16.69
C GLY A 163 12.07 19.00 -15.35
N ILE A 164 12.16 17.70 -15.12
CA ILE A 164 13.01 17.10 -14.10
C ILE A 164 14.48 17.11 -14.54
N ASN A 165 15.40 17.13 -13.57
CA ASN A 165 16.79 16.72 -13.76
C ASN A 165 16.98 15.32 -13.17
N VAL A 166 17.74 14.45 -13.84
CA VAL A 166 17.95 13.05 -13.44
C VAL A 166 19.44 12.79 -13.18
N SER A 167 19.78 12.50 -11.93
CA SER A 167 21.11 12.04 -11.54
C SER A 167 21.21 10.51 -11.62
N LEU A 168 22.23 9.98 -12.30
CA LEU A 168 22.52 8.54 -12.36
C LEU A 168 23.76 8.22 -11.54
N HIS A 169 23.65 7.25 -10.63
CA HIS A 169 24.72 6.86 -9.73
C HIS A 169 24.89 5.33 -9.62
N HIS A 170 26.15 4.87 -9.52
CA HIS A 170 26.49 3.50 -9.14
C HIS A 170 27.67 3.47 -8.16
N LYS A 171 27.59 2.63 -7.11
CA LYS A 171 28.60 2.55 -6.02
C LYS A 171 29.99 2.21 -6.54
N ASP A 172 30.03 1.15 -7.35
CA ASP A 172 31.26 0.65 -7.93
C ASP A 172 31.67 1.56 -9.08
N SER A 173 32.85 2.17 -8.96
CA SER A 173 33.43 3.08 -9.94
C SER A 173 33.78 2.40 -11.26
N ASN A 174 33.93 1.07 -11.30
CA ASN A 174 34.13 0.36 -12.57
C ASN A 174 32.90 0.46 -13.49
N ASN A 175 31.70 0.55 -12.91
CA ASN A 175 30.44 0.73 -13.65
C ASN A 175 30.24 2.16 -14.21
N TYR A 176 31.19 3.09 -14.03
CA TYR A 176 31.10 4.44 -14.60
C TYR A 176 30.97 4.42 -16.13
N GLY A 177 31.61 3.46 -16.80
CA GLY A 177 31.48 3.26 -18.25
C GLY A 177 30.04 2.92 -18.66
N ASP A 178 29.37 2.05 -17.92
CA ASP A 178 27.97 1.69 -18.15
C ASP A 178 27.01 2.86 -17.88
N LEU A 179 27.26 3.67 -16.84
CA LEU A 179 26.48 4.89 -16.58
C LEU A 179 26.59 5.90 -17.73
N ILE A 180 27.79 6.07 -18.31
CA ILE A 180 27.99 6.95 -19.47
C ILE A 180 27.31 6.35 -20.71
N ARG A 181 27.35 5.03 -20.93
CA ARG A 181 26.62 4.37 -22.02
C ARG A 181 25.10 4.60 -21.88
N ILE A 182 24.54 4.33 -20.71
CA ILE A 182 23.11 4.54 -20.40
C ILE A 182 22.71 6.00 -20.60
N LYS A 183 23.52 6.96 -20.13
CA LYS A 183 23.29 8.39 -20.40
C LYS A 183 23.22 8.67 -21.90
N ASN A 184 24.16 8.16 -22.69
CA ASN A 184 24.21 8.40 -24.13
C ASN A 184 23.00 7.75 -24.83
N GLU A 185 22.65 6.50 -24.51
CA GLU A 185 21.45 5.81 -25.03
C GLU A 185 20.17 6.63 -24.79
N ILE A 186 20.01 7.24 -23.60
CA ILE A 186 18.87 8.12 -23.27
C ILE A 186 18.92 9.45 -24.05
N CYS A 187 20.12 9.97 -24.35
CA CYS A 187 20.30 11.23 -25.08
C CYS A 187 20.09 11.07 -26.59
N ASP A 188 20.47 9.91 -27.15
CA ASP A 188 20.39 9.59 -28.57
C ASP A 188 18.98 9.12 -29.00
N ALA A 189 18.10 8.79 -28.04
CA ALA A 189 16.72 8.40 -28.31
C ALA A 189 15.90 9.54 -28.96
N GLU A 190 15.40 9.33 -30.17
CA GLU A 190 14.73 10.35 -31.03
C GLU A 190 13.55 11.09 -30.37
N PHE A 191 12.88 10.45 -29.39
CA PHE A 191 11.75 11.02 -28.66
C PHE A 191 12.19 12.06 -27.60
N ASN A 192 13.48 12.17 -27.31
CA ASN A 192 14.03 13.05 -26.28
C ASN A 192 14.28 14.48 -26.80
N VAL A 193 13.19 15.22 -27.04
CA VAL A 193 13.20 16.62 -27.53
C VAL A 193 13.93 17.60 -26.55
N ARG A 194 14.39 17.13 -25.38
CA ARG A 194 15.08 17.93 -24.34
C ARG A 194 16.53 17.46 -24.07
N GLY A 195 17.17 16.85 -25.06
CA GLY A 195 18.44 16.10 -24.95
C GLY A 195 19.61 16.68 -24.14
N CYS A 196 20.52 15.77 -23.78
CA CYS A 196 21.87 15.95 -23.20
C CYS A 196 22.02 16.68 -21.85
N SER A 197 21.21 17.69 -21.53
CA SER A 197 21.37 18.55 -20.35
C SER A 197 20.61 18.08 -19.10
N VAL A 198 19.66 17.15 -19.28
CA VAL A 198 18.76 16.66 -18.23
C VAL A 198 19.34 15.52 -17.40
N VAL A 199 20.20 14.68 -18.00
CA VAL A 199 20.74 13.48 -17.35
C VAL A 199 22.23 13.66 -17.00
N THR A 200 22.55 13.56 -15.72
CA THR A 200 23.91 13.73 -15.19
C THR A 200 24.39 12.46 -14.50
N VAL A 201 25.50 11.89 -14.98
CA VAL A 201 26.24 10.84 -14.26
C VAL A 201 27.06 11.52 -13.16
N VAL A 202 27.07 10.91 -11.98
CA VAL A 202 27.76 11.43 -10.80
C VAL A 202 28.73 10.39 -10.23
N ASN A 203 29.86 10.84 -9.69
CA ASN A 203 30.97 9.98 -9.26
C ASN A 203 30.79 9.43 -7.85
N SER A 204 29.90 10.05 -7.08
CA SER A 204 29.55 9.62 -5.75
C SER A 204 28.07 9.80 -5.52
N ILE A 205 27.56 9.06 -4.56
CA ILE A 205 26.16 9.18 -4.20
C ILE A 205 25.94 10.53 -3.48
N GLU A 206 26.98 11.08 -2.84
CA GLU A 206 27.09 12.46 -2.36
C GLU A 206 26.76 13.49 -3.45
N GLU A 207 27.18 13.24 -4.69
CA GLU A 207 27.06 14.17 -5.81
C GLU A 207 25.71 14.03 -6.56
N GLY A 208 25.17 12.80 -6.66
CA GLY A 208 23.88 12.53 -7.32
C GLY A 208 22.64 12.79 -6.47
N LEU A 209 22.75 12.50 -5.17
CA LEU A 209 21.68 12.64 -4.17
C LEU A 209 22.08 13.53 -3.02
N LEU A 210 23.32 13.35 -2.58
CA LEU A 210 23.59 13.08 -1.17
C LEU A 210 22.91 11.75 -0.68
N ASN A 211 23.45 10.61 -1.19
CA ASN A 211 23.45 9.12 -0.98
C ASN A 211 22.19 8.18 -1.04
N CYS A 212 22.23 6.83 -1.33
CA CYS A 212 23.26 5.73 -1.16
C CYS A 212 23.14 4.45 -2.11
N ASP A 213 23.54 3.23 -1.67
CA ASP A 213 23.91 2.03 -2.51
C ASP A 213 23.06 0.72 -2.38
N LEU A 214 23.24 -0.28 -3.30
CA LEU A 214 23.47 -1.74 -3.03
C LEU A 214 23.43 -2.70 -4.28
N GLU A 215 24.32 -3.72 -4.38
CA GLU A 215 24.01 -5.18 -4.60
C GLU A 215 25.26 -6.12 -4.58
N GLU A 216 25.06 -7.46 -4.40
CA GLU A 216 25.89 -8.65 -4.79
C GLU A 216 25.39 -9.95 -4.06
N ASN A 217 25.69 -11.17 -4.53
CA ASN A 217 25.07 -12.43 -4.04
C ASN A 217 25.89 -13.21 -2.96
N GLU A 218 25.32 -13.48 -1.78
CA GLU A 218 25.88 -14.33 -0.70
C GLU A 218 24.77 -14.99 0.17
N ASP A 219 25.16 -15.80 1.17
CA ASP A 219 24.30 -16.50 2.16
C ASP A 219 23.20 -15.60 2.78
N GLN A 220 21.98 -16.13 2.93
CA GLN A 220 20.78 -15.39 3.35
C GLN A 220 20.94 -14.61 4.68
N TYR A 221 21.65 -15.16 5.68
CA TYR A 221 21.85 -14.44 6.95
C TYR A 221 22.84 -13.28 6.78
N ILE A 222 23.95 -13.52 6.08
CA ILE A 222 24.97 -12.50 5.75
C ILE A 222 24.34 -11.40 4.89
N TRP A 223 23.53 -11.78 3.90
CA TRP A 223 22.83 -10.89 2.99
C TRP A 223 21.84 -9.98 3.72
N THR A 224 21.07 -10.51 4.68
CA THR A 224 20.12 -9.71 5.47
C THR A 224 20.84 -8.70 6.37
N ASN A 225 21.93 -9.11 7.03
CA ASN A 225 22.73 -8.19 7.86
C ASN A 225 23.48 -7.12 7.04
N ARG A 226 23.92 -7.47 5.82
CA ARG A 226 24.51 -6.50 4.88
C ARG A 226 23.48 -5.47 4.39
N ASN A 227 22.26 -5.92 4.07
CA ASN A 227 21.11 -5.06 3.77
C ASN A 227 20.81 -4.10 4.94
N PHE A 228 20.69 -4.62 6.16
CA PHE A 228 20.50 -3.83 7.37
C PHE A 228 21.55 -2.72 7.51
N THR A 229 22.83 -3.07 7.37
CA THR A 229 23.95 -2.13 7.48
C THR A 229 23.91 -1.05 6.40
N ALA A 230 23.61 -1.43 5.15
CA ALA A 230 23.51 -0.50 4.03
C ALA A 230 22.29 0.42 4.15
N MET A 231 21.12 -0.08 4.56
CA MET A 231 19.93 0.75 4.80
C MET A 231 20.14 1.72 5.96
N LYS A 232 20.88 1.34 7.02
CA LYS A 232 21.29 2.29 8.07
C LYS A 232 22.24 3.38 7.55
N SER A 233 23.16 3.03 6.64
CA SER A 233 24.00 4.01 5.95
C SER A 233 23.14 4.98 5.13
N LEU A 234 22.28 4.47 4.25
CA LEU A 234 21.34 5.24 3.44
C LEU A 234 20.47 6.18 4.31
N ALA A 235 19.90 5.69 5.40
CA ALA A 235 19.14 6.49 6.36
C ALA A 235 19.95 7.64 6.99
N SER A 236 21.19 7.37 7.42
CA SER A 236 22.10 8.40 7.95
C SER A 236 22.34 9.55 6.97
N ILE A 237 22.28 9.25 5.68
CA ILE A 237 22.54 10.19 4.60
C ILE A 237 21.25 10.94 4.24
N LEU A 238 20.11 10.25 4.08
CA LEU A 238 18.80 10.88 3.94
C LEU A 238 18.58 11.94 5.04
N ASN A 239 18.96 11.62 6.29
CA ASN A 239 18.93 12.56 7.41
C ASN A 239 19.85 13.76 7.22
N ARG A 240 21.10 13.57 6.79
CA ARG A 240 22.02 14.70 6.58
C ARG A 240 21.53 15.63 5.47
N HIS A 241 20.94 15.10 4.41
CA HIS A 241 20.91 15.83 3.15
C HIS A 241 19.57 15.93 2.42
N CYS A 242 18.67 14.95 2.55
CA CYS A 242 17.32 15.08 1.99
C CYS A 242 16.47 16.06 2.80
N PRO A 243 15.55 16.83 2.18
CA PRO A 243 14.52 17.55 2.90
C PRO A 243 13.43 16.57 3.41
N GLU A 244 12.66 16.97 4.41
CA GLU A 244 11.55 16.17 4.97
C GLU A 244 10.55 15.71 3.90
N ARG A 245 10.28 16.58 2.93
CA ARG A 245 9.39 16.31 1.78
C ARG A 245 9.99 15.40 0.67
N CYS A 246 11.18 14.85 0.85
CA CYS A 246 11.79 13.95 -0.13
C CYS A 246 10.94 12.68 -0.28
N LYS A 247 10.59 12.29 -1.49
CA LYS A 247 9.91 11.02 -1.81
C LYS A 247 10.96 9.96 -2.11
N VAL A 248 10.87 8.81 -1.45
CA VAL A 248 11.82 7.70 -1.55
C VAL A 248 11.05 6.47 -2.03
N LEU A 249 11.39 5.98 -3.22
CA LEU A 249 10.82 4.77 -3.82
C LEU A 249 11.93 3.73 -3.93
N LEU A 250 11.72 2.56 -3.35
CA LEU A 250 12.59 1.40 -3.53
C LEU A 250 11.96 0.42 -4.53
N MET A 251 12.79 -0.08 -5.45
CA MET A 251 12.46 -1.06 -6.49
C MET A 251 13.74 -1.79 -6.89
N GLY A 252 13.63 -2.97 -7.51
CA GLY A 252 14.76 -3.77 -7.97
C GLY A 252 15.57 -4.36 -6.82
N MET A 253 14.96 -4.58 -5.64
CA MET A 253 15.65 -5.05 -4.44
C MET A 253 14.92 -6.24 -3.82
N ASN A 254 15.69 -7.29 -3.51
CA ASN A 254 15.27 -8.28 -2.52
C ASN A 254 15.21 -7.65 -1.11
N LEU A 255 14.51 -8.30 -0.18
CA LEU A 255 14.27 -7.80 1.19
C LEU A 255 13.58 -6.42 1.20
N LEU A 256 12.73 -6.10 0.23
CA LEU A 256 12.17 -4.75 0.04
C LEU A 256 11.41 -4.22 1.27
N CYS A 257 10.53 -5.02 1.85
CA CYS A 257 9.74 -4.64 3.03
C CYS A 257 10.63 -4.48 4.28
N PHE A 258 11.62 -5.36 4.44
CA PHE A 258 12.64 -5.23 5.47
C PHE A 258 13.47 -3.96 5.29
N ASN A 259 13.99 -3.72 4.09
CA ASN A 259 14.84 -2.58 3.76
C ASN A 259 14.12 -1.24 4.02
N LEU A 260 12.86 -1.12 3.60
CA LEU A 260 12.01 0.03 3.92
C LEU A 260 11.76 0.17 5.42
N SER A 261 11.59 -0.93 6.16
CA SER A 261 11.43 -0.90 7.63
C SER A 261 12.70 -0.44 8.34
N VAL A 262 13.89 -0.87 7.89
CA VAL A 262 15.18 -0.40 8.41
C VAL A 262 15.40 1.08 8.08
N LEU A 263 15.08 1.51 6.87
CA LEU A 263 15.10 2.93 6.49
C LEU A 263 14.15 3.75 7.39
N ALA A 264 12.91 3.30 7.55
CA ALA A 264 11.92 3.98 8.36
C ALA A 264 12.31 4.04 9.85
N GLU A 265 12.97 3.02 10.40
CA GLU A 265 13.49 3.04 11.77
C GLU A 265 14.61 4.10 11.95
N ASN A 266 15.46 4.32 10.94
CA ASN A 266 16.69 5.12 11.09
C ASN A 266 16.65 6.51 10.40
N ALA A 267 15.75 6.73 9.44
CA ALA A 267 15.65 7.97 8.64
C ALA A 267 14.66 8.95 9.29
N GLU A 268 15.06 9.57 10.39
CA GLU A 268 14.22 10.44 11.20
C GLU A 268 13.68 11.68 10.46
N LYS A 269 14.49 12.28 9.58
CA LYS A 269 14.18 13.57 8.94
C LYS A 269 13.22 13.46 7.76
N VAL A 270 13.26 12.37 7.00
CA VAL A 270 12.37 12.17 5.86
C VAL A 270 11.01 11.72 6.39
N TYR A 271 9.94 12.33 5.88
CA TYR A 271 8.58 12.03 6.32
C TYR A 271 8.23 10.56 6.09
N LEU A 272 7.64 9.90 7.09
CA LEU A 272 7.46 8.44 7.09
C LEU A 272 6.65 7.92 5.89
N TYR A 273 5.55 8.61 5.54
CA TYR A 273 4.69 8.23 4.41
C TYR A 273 5.21 8.75 3.05
N ASN A 274 6.45 9.24 3.00
CA ASN A 274 7.18 9.48 1.74
C ASN A 274 8.07 8.28 1.33
N PHE A 275 8.17 7.22 2.12
CA PHE A 275 8.79 5.96 1.71
C PHE A 275 7.75 5.04 1.06
N VAL A 276 8.12 4.32 -0.01
CA VAL A 276 7.27 3.30 -0.65
C VAL A 276 8.13 2.24 -1.36
N GLY A 277 7.64 1.01 -1.47
CA GLY A 277 8.24 -0.06 -2.27
C GLY A 277 7.34 -0.57 -3.39
N VAL A 278 7.93 -0.93 -4.54
CA VAL A 278 7.23 -1.42 -5.73
C VAL A 278 7.02 -2.94 -5.69
N THR A 279 5.81 -3.41 -5.34
CA THR A 279 5.51 -4.85 -5.22
C THR A 279 4.45 -5.37 -6.19
N GLY A 280 3.58 -4.52 -6.73
CA GLY A 280 2.52 -4.94 -7.68
C GLY A 280 3.04 -5.64 -8.94
N HIS A 281 4.32 -5.52 -9.26
CA HIS A 281 4.94 -6.20 -10.39
C HIS A 281 4.89 -7.74 -10.26
N HIS A 282 4.92 -8.28 -9.03
CA HIS A 282 4.77 -9.72 -8.77
C HIS A 282 3.38 -10.24 -9.14
N GLY A 283 2.34 -9.40 -9.03
CA GLY A 283 1.01 -9.69 -9.55
C GLY A 283 0.97 -9.57 -11.07
N MET A 284 1.52 -8.49 -11.62
CA MET A 284 1.42 -8.20 -13.05
C MET A 284 2.08 -9.27 -13.93
N VAL A 285 3.18 -9.90 -13.50
CA VAL A 285 3.80 -11.04 -14.22
C VAL A 285 2.90 -12.28 -14.30
N LYS A 286 1.83 -12.37 -13.51
CA LYS A 286 0.86 -13.48 -13.54
C LYS A 286 -0.34 -13.24 -14.47
N LEU A 287 -0.52 -12.01 -14.98
CA LEU A 287 -1.63 -11.67 -15.87
C LEU A 287 -1.75 -12.58 -17.11
N PRO A 288 -0.66 -12.97 -17.81
CA PRO A 288 -0.77 -13.89 -18.94
C PRO A 288 -1.30 -15.26 -18.52
N THR A 289 -0.82 -15.81 -17.38
CA THR A 289 -1.28 -17.08 -16.83
C THR A 289 -2.75 -17.03 -16.44
N ILE A 290 -3.19 -15.96 -15.76
CA ILE A 290 -4.60 -15.75 -15.38
C ILE A 290 -5.48 -15.61 -16.63
N SER A 291 -5.04 -14.84 -17.62
CA SER A 291 -5.77 -14.63 -18.87
C SER A 291 -5.95 -15.93 -19.65
N GLN A 292 -4.89 -16.73 -19.77
CA GLN A 292 -4.95 -18.06 -20.37
C GLN A 292 -5.87 -19.01 -19.59
N ALA A 293 -5.78 -18.98 -18.25
CA ALA A 293 -6.57 -19.84 -17.37
C ALA A 293 -8.08 -19.53 -17.40
N THR A 294 -8.45 -18.27 -17.61
CA THR A 294 -9.84 -17.79 -17.43
C THR A 294 -10.50 -17.34 -18.73
N SER A 295 -9.74 -17.28 -19.84
CA SER A 295 -10.13 -16.69 -21.12
C SER A 295 -10.53 -15.21 -21.07
N ILE A 296 -10.29 -14.52 -19.95
CA ILE A 296 -10.51 -13.07 -19.81
C ILE A 296 -9.27 -12.35 -20.40
N PRO A 297 -9.42 -11.40 -21.34
CA PRO A 297 -8.28 -10.66 -21.90
C PRO A 297 -7.50 -9.89 -20.82
N ILE A 298 -6.18 -9.78 -20.97
CA ILE A 298 -5.33 -8.99 -20.06
C ILE A 298 -5.80 -7.53 -19.96
N SER A 299 -6.37 -6.95 -21.03
CA SER A 299 -6.95 -5.60 -21.04
C SER A 299 -8.18 -5.44 -20.16
N ASP A 300 -8.84 -6.54 -19.77
CA ASP A 300 -10.03 -6.56 -18.92
C ASP A 300 -9.70 -7.08 -17.50
N LEU A 301 -8.45 -7.53 -17.27
CA LEU A 301 -7.93 -7.98 -15.98
C LEU A 301 -7.16 -6.85 -15.28
N HIS A 302 -7.45 -6.64 -14.00
CA HIS A 302 -6.62 -5.79 -13.16
C HIS A 302 -5.42 -6.53 -12.60
N CYS A 303 -4.37 -5.79 -12.24
CA CYS A 303 -3.19 -6.35 -11.57
C CYS A 303 -3.61 -7.16 -10.32
N PRO A 304 -3.18 -8.43 -10.21
CA PRO A 304 -3.40 -9.22 -9.00
C PRO A 304 -2.83 -8.52 -7.76
N PRO A 305 -3.57 -8.48 -6.64
CA PRO A 305 -3.07 -7.94 -5.38
C PRO A 305 -1.86 -8.71 -4.87
N VAL A 306 -0.92 -8.00 -4.25
CA VAL A 306 0.30 -8.58 -3.68
C VAL A 306 0.38 -8.24 -2.20
N TRP A 307 0.25 -9.26 -1.37
CA TRP A 307 0.39 -9.18 0.09
C TRP A 307 1.75 -9.75 0.51
N GLY A 308 2.35 -9.22 1.57
CA GLY A 308 3.54 -9.86 2.15
C GLY A 308 4.51 -8.93 2.87
N PHE A 309 5.32 -9.51 3.74
CA PHE A 309 6.56 -8.90 4.21
C PHE A 309 7.68 -9.40 3.29
N ASP A 310 7.82 -8.71 2.15
CA ASP A 310 8.67 -9.16 1.05
C ASP A 310 10.16 -9.22 1.41
N GLY A 311 10.79 -10.30 0.94
CA GLY A 311 12.23 -10.48 1.01
C GLY A 311 12.80 -11.80 0.52
N SER A 312 11.93 -12.76 0.24
CA SER A 312 12.24 -13.95 -0.56
C SER A 312 11.01 -14.33 -1.36
N THR A 313 11.20 -15.09 -2.44
CA THR A 313 10.10 -15.59 -3.29
C THR A 313 9.03 -16.39 -2.53
N ALA A 314 9.35 -16.88 -1.32
CA ALA A 314 8.46 -17.59 -0.40
C ALA A 314 7.75 -16.70 0.64
N ALA A 315 7.81 -15.37 0.55
CA ALA A 315 7.19 -14.41 1.48
C ALA A 315 6.18 -13.43 0.86
N GLN A 316 6.01 -13.52 -0.45
CA GLN A 316 5.02 -12.78 -1.23
C GLN A 316 3.81 -13.66 -1.54
N TYR A 317 2.61 -13.10 -1.46
CA TYR A 317 1.35 -13.78 -1.73
C TYR A 317 0.59 -13.01 -2.81
N VAL A 318 0.51 -13.59 -4.01
CA VAL A 318 -0.30 -13.06 -5.11
C VAL A 318 -1.74 -13.56 -4.94
N ASP A 319 -2.67 -12.64 -4.76
CA ASP A 319 -4.06 -12.94 -4.41
C ASP A 319 -4.92 -13.18 -5.65
N PHE A 320 -4.89 -14.41 -6.17
CA PHE A 320 -5.70 -14.79 -7.33
C PHE A 320 -7.22 -14.73 -7.06
N LYS A 321 -7.65 -14.90 -5.80
CA LYS A 321 -9.08 -14.89 -5.42
C LYS A 321 -9.69 -13.50 -5.63
N HIS A 322 -8.97 -12.46 -5.17
CA HIS A 322 -9.41 -11.07 -5.24
C HIS A 322 -8.90 -10.31 -6.48
N VAL A 323 -8.41 -10.99 -7.51
CA VAL A 323 -8.22 -10.38 -8.85
C VAL A 323 -9.55 -9.80 -9.32
N ILE A 324 -9.56 -8.52 -9.69
CA ILE A 324 -10.73 -7.85 -10.23
C ILE A 324 -10.66 -7.92 -11.76
N TYR A 325 -11.82 -8.03 -12.41
CA TYR A 325 -11.93 -7.89 -13.87
C TYR A 325 -13.17 -7.08 -14.27
N HIS A 326 -13.10 -6.45 -15.45
CA HIS A 326 -14.22 -5.73 -16.06
C HIS A 326 -15.24 -6.71 -16.66
N TYR A 327 -16.49 -6.66 -16.21
CA TYR A 327 -17.57 -7.52 -16.70
C TYR A 327 -18.59 -6.72 -17.52
N GLY A 328 -18.92 -7.21 -18.72
CA GLY A 328 -20.05 -6.69 -19.52
C GLY A 328 -19.70 -5.72 -20.64
N ARG A 329 -18.45 -5.66 -21.12
CA ARG A 329 -18.16 -5.04 -22.42
C ARG A 329 -18.90 -5.77 -23.54
N PRO A 330 -19.55 -5.08 -24.49
CA PRO A 330 -20.08 -5.69 -25.70
C PRO A 330 -18.99 -6.43 -26.47
N ALA A 331 -19.33 -7.52 -27.17
CA ALA A 331 -18.36 -8.31 -27.95
C ALA A 331 -17.58 -7.49 -29.00
N THR A 332 -18.14 -6.35 -29.42
CA THR A 332 -17.53 -5.36 -30.32
C THR A 332 -16.39 -4.54 -29.70
N ASP A 333 -16.27 -4.54 -28.36
CA ASP A 333 -15.41 -3.63 -27.59
C ASP A 333 -14.52 -4.34 -26.54
N LEU A 334 -14.49 -5.68 -26.53
CA LEU A 334 -13.40 -6.42 -25.88
C LEU A 334 -12.06 -6.06 -26.55
N GLY A 335 -10.99 -5.92 -25.75
CA GLY A 335 -9.65 -5.62 -26.25
C GLY A 335 -9.39 -4.18 -26.71
N LYS A 336 -10.37 -3.27 -26.64
CA LYS A 336 -10.16 -1.82 -26.85
C LYS A 336 -9.84 -1.13 -25.52
N PRO A 337 -8.92 -0.16 -25.47
CA PRO A 337 -8.78 0.67 -24.27
C PRO A 337 -10.09 1.45 -23.99
N ASP A 338 -10.40 1.71 -22.72
CA ASP A 338 -11.50 2.62 -22.39
C ASP A 338 -11.19 4.03 -22.90
N ASN A 339 -12.22 4.73 -23.39
CA ASN A 339 -12.10 6.08 -23.97
C ASN A 339 -11.84 7.20 -22.93
N TYR A 340 -11.38 6.84 -21.73
CA TYR A 340 -10.99 7.75 -20.65
C TYR A 340 -9.47 7.62 -20.42
N ASP A 341 -8.71 8.61 -20.90
CA ASP A 341 -7.31 8.92 -20.56
C ASP A 341 -6.35 7.74 -20.31
N CYS A 342 -6.11 6.91 -21.34
CA CYS A 342 -4.91 6.07 -21.51
C CYS A 342 -4.47 5.20 -20.31
N GLU A 343 -5.37 4.72 -19.46
CA GLU A 343 -4.99 3.92 -18.29
C GLU A 343 -4.83 2.43 -18.66
N ASP A 344 -3.63 1.87 -18.45
CA ASP A 344 -3.31 0.46 -18.70
C ASP A 344 -3.95 -0.41 -17.60
N ALA A 345 -5.06 -1.07 -17.91
CA ALA A 345 -5.86 -1.87 -16.98
C ALA A 345 -5.03 -2.91 -16.20
N ALA A 346 -3.99 -3.46 -16.83
CA ALA A 346 -3.02 -4.37 -16.23
C ALA A 346 -2.28 -3.78 -15.00
N THR A 347 -2.35 -2.46 -14.79
CA THR A 347 -1.68 -1.71 -13.71
C THR A 347 -2.65 -0.90 -12.83
N VAL A 348 -3.93 -0.82 -13.19
CA VAL A 348 -4.89 0.17 -12.64
C VAL A 348 -6.18 -0.51 -12.21
N VAL A 349 -6.44 -0.62 -10.90
CA VAL A 349 -7.79 -0.91 -10.36
C VAL A 349 -8.53 0.41 -10.14
N HIS A 350 -9.58 0.71 -10.90
CA HIS A 350 -10.46 1.85 -10.63
C HIS A 350 -11.33 1.65 -9.37
N ASN A 351 -12.03 2.71 -8.92
CA ASN A 351 -12.69 2.72 -7.63
C ASN A 351 -13.74 1.60 -7.45
N TYR A 352 -13.40 0.57 -6.68
CA TYR A 352 -14.29 -0.55 -6.38
C TYR A 352 -15.64 -0.10 -5.79
N SER A 353 -15.66 0.90 -4.89
CA SER A 353 -16.90 1.35 -4.27
C SER A 353 -17.80 2.19 -5.20
N ALA A 354 -17.26 2.81 -6.25
CA ALA A 354 -18.06 3.59 -7.21
C ALA A 354 -18.54 2.76 -8.41
N ASP A 355 -17.75 1.80 -8.88
CA ASP A 355 -18.04 1.01 -10.08
C ASP A 355 -18.29 -0.49 -9.78
N ARG A 356 -18.72 -0.83 -8.55
CA ARG A 356 -19.00 -2.20 -8.09
C ARG A 356 -19.92 -3.02 -9.01
N ASN A 357 -20.76 -2.37 -9.82
CA ASN A 357 -21.67 -3.02 -10.77
C ASN A 357 -21.01 -3.41 -12.11
N LYS A 358 -19.83 -2.88 -12.44
CA LYS A 358 -19.06 -3.16 -13.67
C LYS A 358 -17.88 -4.11 -13.45
N HIS A 359 -17.54 -4.37 -12.18
CA HIS A 359 -16.36 -5.13 -11.79
C HIS A 359 -16.77 -6.38 -11.03
N LYS A 360 -16.08 -7.49 -11.25
CA LYS A 360 -16.27 -8.74 -10.50
C LYS A 360 -14.93 -9.29 -10.04
N TYR A 361 -14.94 -10.09 -8.97
CA TYR A 361 -13.78 -10.85 -8.53
C TYR A 361 -13.66 -12.16 -9.32
N LEU A 362 -12.44 -12.59 -9.60
CA LEU A 362 -12.15 -13.82 -10.32
C LEU A 362 -12.72 -15.05 -9.62
N GLN A 363 -12.71 -15.08 -8.28
CA GLN A 363 -13.37 -16.11 -7.48
C GLN A 363 -14.86 -16.30 -7.85
N SER A 364 -15.57 -15.25 -8.26
CA SER A 364 -16.98 -15.38 -8.68
C SER A 364 -17.16 -16.14 -10.00
N VAL A 365 -16.12 -16.22 -10.84
CA VAL A 365 -16.09 -17.04 -12.07
C VAL A 365 -15.82 -18.49 -11.70
N LEU A 366 -14.82 -18.74 -10.84
CA LEU A 366 -14.45 -20.08 -10.39
C LEU A 366 -15.64 -20.82 -9.72
N LEU A 367 -16.35 -20.13 -8.81
CA LEU A 367 -17.56 -20.66 -8.17
C LEU A 367 -18.75 -20.85 -9.14
N GLN A 368 -18.77 -20.15 -10.28
CA GLN A 368 -19.79 -20.32 -11.32
C GLN A 368 -19.50 -21.51 -12.24
N SER A 369 -18.22 -21.88 -12.44
CA SER A 369 -17.86 -23.15 -13.07
C SER A 369 -18.20 -24.37 -12.20
N GLU A 370 -18.05 -24.27 -10.87
CA GLU A 370 -18.37 -25.36 -9.92
C GLU A 370 -19.86 -25.74 -9.87
N SER A 371 -20.75 -24.89 -10.37
CA SER A 371 -22.21 -25.11 -10.30
C SER A 371 -22.83 -25.70 -11.58
N LEU A 372 -22.01 -26.14 -12.53
CA LEU A 372 -22.42 -26.91 -13.71
C LEU A 372 -22.25 -28.43 -13.46
N PRO A 373 -23.32 -29.24 -13.45
CA PRO A 373 -23.21 -30.66 -13.15
C PRO A 373 -22.83 -31.47 -14.41
N MET A 374 -21.54 -31.70 -14.64
CA MET A 374 -21.06 -32.59 -15.72
C MET A 374 -19.80 -33.37 -15.31
N GLY A 375 -19.92 -34.70 -15.24
CA GLY A 375 -18.83 -35.66 -15.43
C GLY A 375 -17.85 -35.85 -14.26
N ASP A 376 -17.79 -37.07 -13.72
CA ASP A 376 -16.66 -37.51 -12.92
C ASP A 376 -15.40 -37.59 -13.81
N ASP A 377 -14.48 -36.62 -13.71
CA ASP A 377 -13.03 -36.81 -13.94
C ASP A 377 -12.18 -35.55 -13.61
N TYR A 378 -11.60 -35.54 -12.41
CA TYR A 378 -10.19 -35.18 -12.10
C TYR A 378 -9.45 -33.92 -12.62
N GLU A 379 -10.06 -32.88 -13.22
CA GLU A 379 -9.29 -31.71 -13.72
C GLU A 379 -9.26 -30.43 -12.84
N HIS A 380 -10.17 -30.21 -11.88
CA HIS A 380 -10.30 -28.88 -11.27
C HIS A 380 -9.26 -28.50 -10.20
N ASP A 381 -8.72 -29.46 -9.44
CA ASP A 381 -7.64 -29.19 -8.48
C ASP A 381 -6.34 -28.77 -9.22
N VAL A 382 -6.18 -29.21 -10.47
CA VAL A 382 -5.04 -28.86 -11.35
C VAL A 382 -5.02 -27.36 -11.67
N MET A 383 -6.14 -26.64 -11.64
CA MET A 383 -6.15 -25.24 -12.09
C MET A 383 -5.48 -24.28 -11.10
N ASN A 384 -5.80 -24.37 -9.81
CA ASN A 384 -5.09 -23.61 -8.78
C ASN A 384 -3.63 -24.04 -8.71
N THR A 385 -3.37 -25.36 -8.70
CA THR A 385 -2.01 -25.89 -8.61
C THR A 385 -1.16 -25.59 -9.85
N SER A 386 -1.75 -25.41 -11.05
CA SER A 386 -1.00 -25.02 -12.26
C SER A 386 -0.63 -23.54 -12.28
N ILE A 387 -1.50 -22.64 -11.80
CA ILE A 387 -1.21 -21.21 -11.64
C ILE A 387 -0.12 -21.01 -10.57
N GLU A 388 -0.15 -21.80 -9.48
CA GLU A 388 0.85 -21.76 -8.41
C GLU A 388 2.18 -22.43 -8.82
N SER A 389 2.16 -23.58 -9.49
CA SER A 389 3.39 -24.31 -9.87
C SER A 389 4.15 -23.71 -11.05
N SER A 390 3.47 -23.04 -11.98
CA SER A 390 4.11 -22.28 -13.07
C SER A 390 4.76 -20.97 -12.60
N ALA A 391 4.72 -20.66 -11.29
CA ALA A 391 5.19 -19.40 -10.74
C ALA A 391 6.71 -19.24 -10.63
N ASN A 392 7.50 -20.30 -10.78
CA ASN A 392 8.97 -20.34 -10.59
C ASN A 392 9.77 -19.73 -11.77
N VAL A 393 9.42 -18.51 -12.19
CA VAL A 393 10.25 -17.73 -13.12
C VAL A 393 11.21 -16.85 -12.31
N VAL A 394 12.50 -17.16 -12.43
CA VAL A 394 13.60 -16.38 -11.85
C VAL A 394 13.72 -15.04 -12.56
N CYS A 395 13.67 -13.93 -11.82
CA CYS A 395 14.08 -12.61 -12.32
C CYS A 395 15.12 -11.98 -11.38
N HIS A 396 16.40 -12.15 -11.71
CA HIS A 396 17.53 -11.50 -11.03
C HIS A 396 17.91 -10.13 -11.62
N LEU A 397 17.02 -9.49 -12.38
CA LEU A 397 17.18 -8.12 -12.85
C LEU A 397 15.85 -7.38 -12.79
N CYS A 398 15.91 -6.08 -12.46
CA CYS A 398 14.77 -5.16 -12.41
C CYS A 398 13.99 -5.20 -13.73
N SER A 399 12.78 -5.75 -13.67
CA SER A 399 12.03 -6.18 -14.85
C SER A 399 11.20 -5.05 -15.46
N LEU A 400 10.89 -5.10 -16.77
CA LEU A 400 9.97 -4.13 -17.39
C LEU A 400 8.62 -4.03 -16.66
N PRO A 401 8.02 -5.13 -16.14
CA PRO A 401 6.89 -5.07 -15.23
C PRO A 401 7.09 -4.17 -14.00
N GLU A 402 8.25 -4.23 -13.37
CA GLU A 402 8.55 -3.43 -12.18
C GLU A 402 8.68 -1.95 -12.51
N ILE A 403 9.32 -1.61 -13.63
CA ILE A 403 9.40 -0.23 -14.13
C ILE A 403 8.01 0.34 -14.41
N ARG A 404 7.10 -0.41 -15.05
CA ARG A 404 5.73 0.06 -15.30
C ARG A 404 4.98 0.41 -14.02
N ILE A 405 5.06 -0.47 -13.00
CA ILE A 405 4.40 -0.22 -11.71
C ILE A 405 5.07 0.97 -10.99
N ALA A 406 6.40 1.08 -11.01
CA ALA A 406 7.13 2.22 -10.44
C ALA A 406 6.73 3.56 -11.09
N VAL A 407 6.67 3.61 -12.42
CA VAL A 407 6.25 4.78 -13.22
C VAL A 407 4.79 5.15 -12.93
N ARG A 408 3.89 4.16 -12.88
CA ARG A 408 2.48 4.39 -12.52
C ARG A 408 2.36 4.92 -11.10
N MET A 409 3.05 4.34 -10.13
CA MET A 409 3.09 4.84 -8.76
C MET A 409 3.60 6.28 -8.71
N ILE A 410 4.72 6.60 -9.36
CA ILE A 410 5.25 7.96 -9.41
C ILE A 410 4.20 8.93 -10.01
N SER A 411 3.51 8.56 -11.09
CA SER A 411 2.43 9.34 -11.69
C SER A 411 1.29 9.63 -10.71
N GLU A 412 0.75 8.59 -10.04
CA GLU A 412 -0.32 8.76 -9.05
C GLU A 412 0.13 9.61 -7.86
N TRP A 413 1.39 9.49 -7.43
CA TRP A 413 1.94 10.21 -6.28
C TRP A 413 2.07 11.72 -6.49
N PHE A 414 1.86 12.22 -7.71
CA PHE A 414 1.73 13.64 -8.04
C PHE A 414 0.30 14.08 -8.39
N LYS A 415 -0.66 13.15 -8.53
CA LYS A 415 -2.10 13.46 -8.62
C LYS A 415 -2.70 13.88 -7.26
N ASN A 416 -1.98 13.64 -6.14
CA ASN A 416 -2.35 13.88 -4.73
C ASN A 416 -3.54 13.09 -4.20
N ASP A 417 -4.60 12.91 -4.98
CA ASP A 417 -5.69 11.99 -4.71
C ASP A 417 -5.90 11.12 -5.95
N SER A 418 -5.91 9.80 -5.77
CA SER A 418 -6.24 8.84 -6.81
C SER A 418 -7.09 7.71 -6.27
N ARG A 419 -8.06 7.32 -7.09
CA ARG A 419 -8.90 6.14 -6.84
C ARG A 419 -8.32 4.87 -7.45
N THR A 420 -7.09 4.92 -7.97
CA THR A 420 -6.38 3.73 -8.44
C THR A 420 -5.87 2.92 -7.24
N THR A 421 -6.18 1.62 -7.22
CA THR A 421 -5.52 0.68 -6.30
C THR A 421 -4.30 0.06 -6.99
N ILE A 422 -3.17 0.06 -6.31
CA ILE A 422 -1.91 -0.58 -6.72
C ILE A 422 -1.39 -1.37 -5.50
N SER A 423 -0.71 -2.50 -5.70
CA SER A 423 0.00 -3.14 -4.57
C SER A 423 1.38 -2.52 -4.38
N ALA A 424 1.67 -2.06 -3.17
CA ALA A 424 2.94 -1.45 -2.79
C ALA A 424 3.30 -1.77 -1.34
N ALA A 425 4.59 -1.76 -1.03
CA ALA A 425 5.06 -1.81 0.34
C ALA A 425 4.95 -0.41 0.98
N VAL A 426 4.08 -0.28 1.98
CA VAL A 426 3.86 0.97 2.74
C VAL A 426 3.95 0.71 4.24
N PHE A 427 4.16 1.78 5.01
CA PHE A 427 4.11 1.73 6.47
C PHE A 427 2.72 1.26 6.94
N SER A 428 2.67 0.08 7.54
CA SER A 428 1.43 -0.53 8.02
C SER A 428 0.91 0.20 9.26
N ASP A 429 -0.33 0.66 9.17
CA ASP A 429 -1.13 1.26 10.26
C ASP A 429 -1.97 0.22 11.03
N GLY A 430 -1.85 -1.06 10.69
CA GLY A 430 -2.65 -2.16 11.21
C GLY A 430 -3.86 -2.54 10.34
N THR A 431 -4.06 -1.88 9.19
CA THR A 431 -5.15 -2.22 8.27
C THR A 431 -5.06 -3.68 7.81
N PHE A 432 -6.23 -4.28 7.55
CA PHE A 432 -6.41 -5.70 7.23
C PHE A 432 -5.95 -6.69 8.33
N GLY A 433 -5.57 -6.21 9.52
CA GLY A 433 -4.98 -7.04 10.58
C GLY A 433 -3.48 -7.28 10.41
N LEU A 434 -2.81 -6.55 9.52
CA LEU A 434 -1.38 -6.66 9.30
C LEU A 434 -0.58 -6.11 10.51
N PRO A 435 0.66 -6.60 10.75
CA PRO A 435 1.53 -6.07 11.79
C PRO A 435 1.73 -4.55 11.66
N PHE A 436 1.60 -3.84 12.77
CA PHE A 436 1.72 -2.39 12.81
C PHE A 436 3.18 -1.93 12.84
N GLY A 437 3.50 -0.82 12.16
CA GLY A 437 4.79 -0.16 12.30
C GLY A 437 5.95 -0.74 11.50
N MET A 438 5.64 -1.61 10.54
CA MET A 438 6.59 -2.18 9.58
C MET A 438 6.11 -1.87 8.17
N PHE A 439 7.02 -1.84 7.19
CA PHE A 439 6.63 -1.74 5.79
C PHE A 439 6.16 -3.10 5.28
N ILE A 440 4.96 -3.14 4.70
CA ILE A 440 4.30 -4.38 4.27
C ILE A 440 3.62 -4.14 2.92
N SER A 441 3.80 -5.08 1.99
CA SER A 441 3.10 -5.10 0.72
C SER A 441 1.60 -5.32 0.95
N GLN A 442 0.81 -4.39 0.42
CA GLN A 442 -0.65 -4.45 0.47
C GLN A 442 -1.26 -3.60 -0.66
N PRO A 443 -2.56 -3.75 -0.97
CA PRO A 443 -3.29 -2.85 -1.84
C PRO A 443 -3.37 -1.45 -1.22
N VAL A 444 -2.95 -0.44 -1.98
CA VAL A 444 -2.92 0.96 -1.56
C VAL A 444 -3.54 1.88 -2.60
N CYS A 445 -4.03 3.02 -2.15
CA CYS A 445 -4.45 4.14 -2.98
C CYS A 445 -3.72 5.43 -2.56
N MET A 446 -3.84 6.47 -3.37
CA MET A 446 -3.27 7.79 -3.08
C MET A 446 -4.35 8.67 -2.44
N GLU A 447 -4.16 9.06 -1.18
CA GLU A 447 -5.09 9.94 -0.45
C GLU A 447 -4.31 11.02 0.30
N ASN A 448 -4.63 12.29 0.03
CA ASN A 448 -4.01 13.48 0.63
C ASN A 448 -2.48 13.58 0.40
N GLY A 449 -1.98 13.03 -0.71
CA GLY A 449 -0.55 12.99 -1.09
C GLY A 449 0.24 11.84 -0.47
N GLU A 450 -0.44 10.87 0.12
CA GLU A 450 0.14 9.73 0.84
C GLU A 450 -0.37 8.41 0.25
N TRP A 451 0.50 7.41 0.17
CA TRP A 451 0.08 6.04 -0.07
C TRP A 451 -0.54 5.48 1.21
N LYS A 452 -1.84 5.15 1.14
CA LYS A 452 -2.59 4.58 2.26
C LYS A 452 -3.15 3.21 1.88
N PRO A 453 -3.26 2.26 2.82
CA PRO A 453 -3.99 1.01 2.62
C PRO A 453 -5.36 1.29 2.00
N ASN A 454 -5.71 0.59 0.90
CA ASN A 454 -7.03 0.77 0.31
C ASN A 454 -8.08 0.02 1.13
N TYR A 455 -8.60 0.72 2.12
CA TYR A 455 -9.71 0.41 2.99
C TYR A 455 -10.99 -0.17 2.35
N ASP A 456 -11.22 0.03 1.04
CA ASP A 456 -12.36 -0.55 0.31
C ASP A 456 -12.03 -1.93 -0.32
N PHE A 457 -10.77 -2.37 -0.26
CA PHE A 457 -10.30 -3.65 -0.79
C PHE A 457 -10.59 -4.80 0.21
N PRO A 458 -10.89 -6.04 -0.24
CA PRO A 458 -11.04 -7.20 0.65
C PRO A 458 -9.78 -7.51 1.45
N SER A 459 -9.95 -7.94 2.71
CA SER A 459 -8.83 -8.49 3.49
C SER A 459 -8.29 -9.79 2.86
N PRO A 460 -6.98 -10.07 3.00
CA PRO A 460 -6.42 -11.37 2.60
C PRO A 460 -6.89 -12.48 3.55
N ASP A 461 -6.58 -13.71 3.16
CA ASP A 461 -6.81 -14.91 3.97
C ASP A 461 -6.10 -14.80 5.34
N GLU A 462 -6.75 -15.28 6.41
CA GLU A 462 -6.19 -15.23 7.78
C GLU A 462 -4.87 -16.01 7.89
N THR A 463 -4.69 -17.05 7.07
CA THR A 463 -3.42 -17.78 6.96
C THR A 463 -2.28 -16.91 6.42
N ILE A 464 -2.55 -16.02 5.46
CA ILE A 464 -1.59 -15.06 4.92
C ILE A 464 -1.21 -14.05 6.00
N ILE A 465 -2.19 -13.51 6.73
CA ILE A 465 -1.98 -12.54 7.82
C ILE A 465 -1.09 -13.16 8.91
N ASN A 466 -1.40 -14.38 9.35
CA ASN A 466 -0.64 -15.09 10.38
C ASN A 466 0.80 -15.40 9.94
N ASN A 467 1.02 -15.76 8.67
CA ASN A 467 2.36 -15.98 8.12
C ASN A 467 3.18 -14.68 8.04
N ILE A 468 2.55 -13.55 7.67
CA ILE A 468 3.19 -12.23 7.68
C ILE A 468 3.55 -11.83 9.11
N LEU A 469 2.62 -11.96 10.06
CA LEU A 469 2.84 -11.66 11.48
C LEU A 469 3.99 -12.49 12.08
N SER A 470 4.04 -13.79 11.76
CA SER A 470 5.14 -14.68 12.16
C SER A 470 6.50 -14.13 11.71
N LYS A 471 6.66 -13.86 10.40
CA LYS A 471 7.92 -13.40 9.81
C LYS A 471 8.32 -12.00 10.29
N VAL A 472 7.35 -11.09 10.42
CA VAL A 472 7.59 -9.74 10.94
C VAL A 472 8.06 -9.78 12.39
N THR A 473 7.44 -10.60 13.24
CA THR A 473 7.80 -10.67 14.67
C THR A 473 9.23 -11.18 14.88
N GLU A 474 9.64 -12.19 14.12
CA GLU A 474 11.01 -12.73 14.11
C GLU A 474 12.03 -11.68 13.67
N ILE A 475 11.85 -11.11 12.48
CA ILE A 475 12.79 -10.14 11.89
C ILE A 475 12.84 -8.82 12.69
N ALA A 476 11.71 -8.35 13.20
CA ALA A 476 11.68 -7.14 14.03
C ALA A 476 12.32 -7.35 15.40
N PHE A 477 12.27 -8.56 15.97
CA PHE A 477 13.02 -8.90 17.18
C PHE A 477 14.53 -8.94 16.90
N ASP A 478 14.98 -9.72 15.90
CA ASP A 478 16.40 -9.94 15.61
C ASP A 478 17.15 -8.66 15.20
N TYR A 479 16.51 -7.82 14.36
CA TYR A 479 17.06 -6.52 13.95
C TYR A 479 16.60 -5.36 14.84
N ASN A 480 15.81 -5.65 15.88
CA ASN A 480 15.38 -4.70 16.91
C ASN A 480 14.67 -3.46 16.29
N LEU A 481 13.73 -3.73 15.38
CA LEU A 481 12.92 -2.75 14.66
C LEU A 481 11.61 -2.45 15.41
N GLY A 482 11.02 -1.27 15.17
CA GLY A 482 9.79 -0.81 15.83
C GLY A 482 10.04 0.12 17.03
N LYS A 483 11.30 0.33 17.45
CA LYS A 483 11.65 1.18 18.60
C LYS A 483 11.29 2.64 18.37
N ARG A 484 11.61 3.21 17.20
CA ARG A 484 11.16 4.55 16.76
C ARG A 484 9.63 4.69 16.84
N PHE A 485 8.92 3.57 16.74
CA PHE A 485 7.46 3.53 16.71
C PHE A 485 6.80 3.18 18.07
N ASN A 486 7.60 2.98 19.14
CA ASN A 486 7.19 2.52 20.48
C ASN A 486 6.54 1.13 20.48
N ILE A 487 6.94 0.26 19.55
CA ILE A 487 6.39 -1.08 19.40
C ILE A 487 7.40 -2.09 19.96
N THR A 488 6.92 -3.07 20.71
CA THR A 488 7.75 -4.17 21.21
C THR A 488 7.27 -5.48 20.61
N TYR A 489 8.07 -6.06 19.72
CA TYR A 489 7.82 -7.39 19.19
C TYR A 489 8.32 -8.44 20.20
N PRO A 490 7.44 -9.30 20.75
CA PRO A 490 7.87 -10.32 21.71
C PRO A 490 8.68 -11.39 20.99
N ARG A 491 9.72 -11.91 21.66
CA ARG A 491 10.43 -13.09 21.17
C ARG A 491 9.44 -14.25 21.10
N ARG A 492 9.37 -14.94 19.97
CA ARG A 492 8.60 -16.18 19.87
C ARG A 492 9.23 -17.22 20.79
N GLU A 493 8.53 -17.61 21.85
CA GLU A 493 8.90 -18.81 22.60
C GLU A 493 8.76 -20.00 21.62
N MET A 494 9.82 -20.79 21.46
CA MET A 494 9.69 -22.04 20.70
C MET A 494 8.69 -22.91 21.42
N GLY A 495 7.66 -23.36 20.69
CA GLY A 495 6.42 -23.84 21.28
C GLY A 495 6.64 -24.90 22.36
N ILE A 496 6.15 -24.61 23.57
CA ILE A 496 5.59 -25.67 24.39
C ILE A 496 4.32 -26.08 23.65
N GLU A 497 4.32 -27.28 23.08
CA GLU A 497 3.09 -27.93 22.65
C GLU A 497 2.21 -28.12 23.88
N LEU A 498 1.24 -27.24 24.07
CA LEU A 498 0.07 -27.52 24.90
C LEU A 498 -0.92 -28.33 24.06
N TYR A 499 -0.52 -29.57 23.74
CA TYR A 499 -1.48 -30.65 23.83
C TYR A 499 -1.79 -30.80 25.32
N ASP A 500 -3.05 -30.57 25.71
CA ASP A 500 -3.82 -31.50 26.55
C ASP A 500 -5.26 -30.99 26.73
N GLU A 501 -6.20 -31.87 26.35
CA GLU A 501 -7.63 -32.01 26.70
C GLU A 501 -8.60 -30.81 26.61
#